data_AF-A0A2G6TIZ7-F1
#
_entry.id   AF-A0A2G6TIZ7-F1
#
_cell.length_a   1.000
_cell.length_b   1.000
_cell.length_c   1.000
_cell.angle_alpha   90.00
_cell.angle_beta   90.00
_cell.angle_gamma   90.00
#
_symmetry.space_group_name_H-M   'P 1'
#
loop_
_entity.id
_entity.type
_entity.pdbx_description
1 polymer ?
#
loop_
_entity_poly.entity_id
_entity_poly.type
_entity_poly.pdbx_seq_one_letter_code
_entity_poly.pdbx_strand_id
1 'polypeptide(L)'
;MINFLLYLIAYALYLPLSLINFALVASPGYFRDSAITIDKLANREFRTLWNKTLILPDGYQFGNINETISGVLGKNIKQNKLSKIGKVLVYILTEKHCIDAIIN
;
A
#
# COMPACT_ATOMS: atom_id res chain seq x y z
N MET A 1 -23.79 -3.09 12.82
CA MET A 1 -23.18 -4.21 13.57
C MET A 1 -22.72 -5.35 12.64
N ILE A 2 -23.56 -5.83 11.72
CA ILE A 2 -23.20 -6.91 10.77
C ILE A 2 -21.92 -6.63 9.96
N ASN A 3 -21.75 -5.43 9.39
CA ASN A 3 -20.56 -5.08 8.60
C ASN A 3 -19.26 -5.05 9.42
N PHE A 4 -19.36 -4.63 10.68
CA PHE A 4 -18.23 -4.62 11.60
C PHE A 4 -17.81 -6.06 11.96
N LEU A 5 -18.78 -6.95 12.16
CA LEU A 5 -18.51 -8.37 12.37
C LEU A 5 -17.85 -9.02 11.14
N LEU A 6 -18.35 -8.73 9.93
CA LEU A 6 -17.73 -9.20 8.68
C LEU A 6 -16.28 -8.74 8.55
N TYR A 7 -16.00 -7.48 8.89
CA TYR A 7 -14.65 -6.94 8.92
C TYR A 7 -13.74 -7.72 9.90
N LEU A 8 -14.20 -7.97 11.13
CA LEU A 8 -13.42 -8.74 12.11
C LEU A 8 -13.15 -10.18 11.65
N ILE A 9 -14.16 -10.84 11.08
CA ILE A 9 -14.01 -12.19 10.54
C ILE A 9 -13.00 -12.20 9.40
N ALA A 10 -13.06 -11.23 8.48
CA ALA A 10 -12.13 -11.14 7.36
C ALA A 10 -10.67 -11.01 7.84
N TYR A 11 -10.40 -10.14 8.83
CA TYR A 11 -9.06 -10.00 9.41
C TYR A 11 -8.60 -11.27 10.14
N ALA A 12 -9.48 -11.90 10.90
CA ALA A 12 -9.18 -13.14 11.62
C ALA A 12 -8.86 -14.31 10.66
N LEU A 13 -9.54 -14.38 9.52
CA LEU A 13 -9.33 -15.43 8.51
C LEU A 13 -8.12 -15.15 7.59
N TYR A 14 -7.77 -13.88 7.35
CA TYR A 14 -6.69 -13.54 6.42
C TYR A 14 -5.34 -14.14 6.82
N LEU A 15 -4.98 -14.07 8.11
CA LEU A 15 -3.71 -14.59 8.60
C LEU A 15 -3.58 -16.12 8.44
N PRO A 16 -4.49 -16.97 8.96
CA PRO A 16 -4.36 -18.42 8.81
C PRO A 16 -4.44 -18.87 7.34
N LEU A 17 -5.31 -18.24 6.53
CA LEU A 17 -5.42 -18.58 5.11
C LEU A 17 -4.17 -18.21 4.32
N SER A 18 -3.52 -17.09 4.63
CA SER A 18 -2.27 -16.71 3.97
C SER A 18 -1.13 -17.70 4.26
N LEU A 19 -1.07 -18.27 5.47
CA LEU A 19 -0.12 -19.32 5.85
C LEU A 19 -0.41 -20.66 5.15
N ILE A 20 -1.68 -21.08 5.10
CA ILE A 20 -2.08 -22.30 4.38
C ILE A 20 -1.76 -22.15 2.89
N ASN A 21 -2.14 -21.02 2.28
CA ASN A 21 -1.90 -20.77 0.86
C ASN A 21 -0.39 -20.72 0.53
N PHE A 22 0.41 -20.16 1.44
CA PHE A 22 1.87 -20.22 1.34
C PHE A 22 2.38 -21.67 1.26
N ALA A 23 1.93 -22.54 2.18
CA ALA A 23 2.33 -23.94 2.21
C ALA A 23 1.91 -24.72 0.95
N LEU A 24 0.78 -24.34 0.33
CA LEU A 24 0.27 -24.98 -0.89
C LEU A 24 1.00 -24.52 -2.16
N VAL A 25 1.32 -23.22 -2.29
CA VAL A 25 1.90 -22.66 -3.52
C VAL A 25 3.40 -22.92 -3.61
N ALA A 26 4.14 -22.74 -2.51
CA ALA A 26 5.59 -22.95 -2.41
C ALA A 26 6.44 -22.39 -3.59
N SER A 27 5.98 -21.31 -4.24
CA SER A 27 6.65 -20.71 -5.40
C SER A 27 7.61 -19.60 -4.98
N PRO A 28 8.80 -19.47 -5.62
CA PRO A 28 9.74 -18.38 -5.35
C PRO A 28 9.15 -16.97 -5.50
N GLY A 29 8.16 -16.79 -6.38
CA GLY A 29 7.51 -15.49 -6.63
C GLY A 29 6.40 -15.14 -5.65
N TYR A 30 5.88 -16.11 -4.89
CA TYR A 30 4.66 -15.98 -4.10
C TYR A 30 4.72 -14.84 -3.07
N PHE A 31 5.84 -14.73 -2.36
CA PHE A 31 6.01 -13.68 -1.35
C PHE A 31 6.04 -12.29 -1.96
N ARG A 32 6.64 -12.14 -3.14
CA ARG A 32 6.71 -10.86 -3.85
C ARG A 32 5.32 -10.44 -4.32
N ASP A 33 4.57 -11.35 -4.95
CA ASP A 33 3.22 -11.07 -5.44
C ASP A 33 2.24 -10.78 -4.29
N SER A 34 2.38 -11.52 -3.18
CA SER A 34 1.61 -11.28 -1.96
C SER A 34 1.94 -9.92 -1.34
N ALA A 35 3.23 -9.55 -1.26
CA ALA A 35 3.64 -8.24 -0.75
C ALA A 35 3.08 -7.10 -1.60
N ILE A 36 3.13 -7.21 -2.93
CA ILE A 36 2.52 -6.22 -3.84
C ILE A 36 1.02 -6.12 -3.62
N THR A 37 0.33 -7.25 -3.42
CA THR A 37 -1.11 -7.27 -3.17
C THR A 37 -1.48 -6.58 -1.87
N ILE A 38 -0.71 -6.84 -0.80
CA ILE A 38 -0.90 -6.20 0.51
C ILE A 38 -0.63 -4.69 0.41
N ASP A 39 0.41 -4.28 -0.32
CA ASP A 39 0.74 -2.87 -0.53
C ASP A 39 -0.40 -2.12 -1.26
N LYS A 40 -0.94 -2.72 -2.33
CA LYS A 40 -2.11 -2.20 -3.05
C LYS A 40 -3.36 -2.10 -2.17
N LEU A 41 -3.60 -3.11 -1.34
CA LEU A 41 -4.70 -3.09 -0.38
C LEU A 41 -4.51 -1.95 0.63
N ALA A 42 -3.31 -1.80 1.19
CA ALA A 42 -3.00 -0.76 2.16
C ALA A 42 -3.12 0.65 1.56
N ASN A 43 -2.76 0.85 0.29
CA ASN A 43 -3.02 2.09 -0.43
C ASN A 43 -4.52 2.42 -0.48
N ARG A 44 -5.36 1.42 -0.79
CA ARG A 44 -6.80 1.62 -0.93
C ARG A 44 -7.56 1.78 0.39
N GLU A 45 -7.29 0.91 1.36
CA GLU A 45 -7.99 0.86 2.65
C GLU A 45 -7.65 2.08 3.51
N PHE A 46 -6.37 2.42 3.59
CA PHE A 46 -5.90 3.53 4.43
C PHE A 46 -5.77 4.85 3.67
N ARG A 47 -6.40 4.97 2.49
CA ARG A 47 -6.32 6.16 1.63
C ARG A 47 -6.57 7.47 2.37
N THR A 48 -7.57 7.50 3.26
CA THR A 48 -7.92 8.70 4.02
C THR A 48 -6.82 9.09 5.00
N LEU A 49 -6.17 8.11 5.63
CA LEU A 49 -5.03 8.33 6.52
C LEU A 49 -3.84 8.86 5.72
N TRP A 50 -3.49 8.21 4.61
CA TRP A 50 -2.35 8.58 3.77
C TRP A 50 -2.51 9.94 3.09
N ASN A 51 -3.69 10.24 2.53
CA ASN A 51 -4.00 11.53 1.92
C ASN A 51 -3.88 12.69 2.92
N LYS A 52 -4.22 12.46 4.20
CA LYS A 52 -4.10 13.48 5.24
C LYS A 52 -2.69 13.65 5.80
N THR A 53 -1.88 12.60 5.77
CA THR A 53 -0.60 12.57 6.51
C THR A 53 0.63 12.63 5.61
N LEU A 54 0.60 12.02 4.42
CA LEU A 54 1.81 11.80 3.60
C LEU A 54 1.95 12.80 2.44
N ILE A 55 0.87 13.45 2.02
CA ILE A 55 0.87 14.37 0.86
C ILE A 55 0.27 15.73 1.25
N LEU A 56 0.54 16.73 0.42
CA LEU A 56 -0.11 18.03 0.48
C LEU A 56 -1.55 17.93 -0.09
N PRO A 57 -2.46 18.86 0.27
CA PRO A 57 -3.87 18.80 -0.15
C PRO A 57 -4.10 18.75 -1.67
N ASP A 58 -3.16 19.28 -2.46
CA ASP A 58 -3.20 19.33 -3.92
C ASP A 58 -2.32 18.25 -4.59
N GLY A 59 -1.86 17.24 -3.82
CA GLY A 59 -1.10 16.12 -4.31
C GLY A 59 -1.93 15.01 -4.98
N TYR A 60 -1.23 14.09 -5.65
CA TYR A 60 -1.84 12.89 -6.22
C TYR A 60 -2.33 11.95 -5.11
N GLN A 61 -3.62 11.61 -5.12
CA GLN A 61 -4.28 10.95 -4.00
C GLN A 61 -4.03 9.42 -3.96
N PHE A 62 -3.83 8.89 -2.76
CA PHE A 62 -3.94 7.47 -2.44
C PHE A 62 -5.38 6.97 -2.61
N GLY A 63 -5.54 5.68 -2.91
CA GLY A 63 -6.86 5.04 -3.00
C GLY A 63 -7.11 4.14 -4.22
N ASN A 64 -6.27 4.23 -5.24
CA ASN A 64 -6.39 3.39 -6.43
C ASN A 64 -5.93 1.96 -6.15
N ILE A 65 -6.83 0.99 -6.33
CA ILE A 65 -6.54 -0.43 -6.04
C ILE A 65 -5.44 -1.03 -6.89
N ASN A 66 -5.15 -0.42 -8.04
CA ASN A 66 -4.11 -0.91 -8.93
C ASN A 66 -2.72 -0.40 -8.52
N GLU A 67 -2.63 0.59 -7.62
CA GLU A 67 -1.39 1.25 -7.25
C GLU A 67 -0.91 0.86 -5.85
N THR A 68 0.40 0.82 -5.68
CA THR A 68 1.06 0.65 -4.38
C THR A 68 1.23 1.99 -3.66
N ILE A 69 1.48 1.96 -2.35
CA ILE A 69 1.83 3.16 -1.57
C ILE A 69 3.09 3.81 -2.14
N SER A 70 4.11 2.99 -2.44
CA SER A 70 5.38 3.44 -3.02
C SER A 70 5.20 4.13 -4.37
N GLY A 71 4.33 3.63 -5.24
CA GLY A 71 4.05 4.25 -6.55
C GLY A 71 3.34 5.60 -6.43
N VAL A 72 2.37 5.72 -5.52
CA VAL A 72 1.68 6.99 -5.23
C VAL A 72 2.66 8.01 -4.62
N LEU A 73 3.53 7.58 -3.70
CA LEU A 73 4.61 8.43 -3.19
C LEU A 73 5.54 8.89 -4.33
N GLY A 74 5.92 7.99 -5.24
CA GLY A 74 6.72 8.31 -6.43
C GLY A 74 6.11 9.41 -7.30
N LYS A 75 4.80 9.34 -7.58
CA LYS A 75 4.08 10.39 -8.31
C LYS A 75 4.13 11.74 -7.58
N ASN A 76 4.00 11.73 -6.26
CA ASN A 76 4.08 12.95 -5.45
C ASN A 76 5.50 13.48 -5.28
N ILE A 77 6.54 12.63 -5.36
CA ILE A 77 7.95 13.07 -5.47
C ILE A 77 8.11 13.91 -6.74
N LYS A 78 7.67 13.39 -7.90
CA LYS A 78 7.78 14.09 -9.19
C LYS A 78 7.04 15.44 -9.20
N GLN A 79 5.98 15.58 -8.42
CA GLN A 79 5.18 16.80 -8.33
C GLN A 79 5.60 17.72 -7.17
N ASN A 80 6.57 17.31 -6.34
CA ASN A 80 6.97 17.98 -5.10
C ASN A 80 5.77 18.24 -4.15
N LYS A 81 4.90 17.23 -3.99
CA LYS A 81 3.66 17.29 -3.19
C LYS A 81 3.68 16.41 -1.94
N LEU A 82 4.86 16.01 -1.48
CA LEU A 82 5.00 15.26 -0.22
C LEU A 82 4.92 16.17 1.00
N SER A 83 4.22 15.71 2.02
CA SER A 83 4.27 16.29 3.35
C SER A 83 5.63 16.03 4.01
N LYS A 84 5.89 16.65 5.18
CA LYS A 84 7.10 16.34 5.97
C LYS A 84 7.17 14.85 6.34
N ILE A 85 6.04 14.27 6.76
CA ILE A 85 5.95 12.85 7.12
C ILE A 85 6.14 11.98 5.87
N GLY A 86 5.55 12.37 4.73
CA GLY A 86 5.76 11.69 3.46
C GLY A 86 7.23 11.64 3.04
N LYS A 87 7.97 12.73 3.22
CA LYS A 87 9.42 12.79 2.95
C LYS A 87 10.22 11.84 3.85
N VAL A 88 9.88 11.76 5.14
CA VAL A 88 10.52 10.81 6.07
C VAL A 88 10.26 9.37 5.62
N LEU A 89 9.03 9.05 5.24
CA LEU A 89 8.69 7.71 4.75
C LEU A 89 9.44 7.37 3.45
N VAL A 90 9.53 8.32 2.51
CA VAL A 90 10.29 8.17 1.28
C VAL A 90 11.79 7.99 1.55
N TYR A 91 12.34 8.66 2.57
CA TYR A 91 13.73 8.45 2.97
C TYR A 91 13.99 7.01 3.43
N ILE A 92 13.05 6.40 4.17
CA ILE A 92 13.15 4.99 4.60
C ILE A 92 13.03 4.04 3.40
N LEU A 93 12.11 4.33 2.47
CA LEU A 93 11.85 3.49 1.30
C LEU A 93 12.85 3.71 0.15
N THR A 94 13.62 4.80 0.18
CA THR A 94 14.44 5.34 -0.92
C THR A 94 13.61 5.91 -2.08
N GLU A 95 14.00 7.10 -2.57
CA GLU A 95 13.33 7.78 -3.69
C GLU A 95 13.28 6.93 -4.96
N LYS A 96 14.40 6.28 -5.30
CA LYS A 96 14.51 5.40 -6.46
C LYS A 96 13.44 4.29 -6.45
N HIS A 97 13.28 3.61 -5.31
CA HIS A 97 12.28 2.56 -5.17
C HIS A 97 10.85 3.09 -5.41
N CYS A 98 10.54 4.28 -4.90
CA CYS A 98 9.22 4.90 -5.09
C CYS A 98 8.98 5.28 -6.55
N ILE A 99 10.00 5.79 -7.24
CA ILE A 99 9.91 6.16 -8.67
C ILE A 99 9.75 4.92 -9.55
N ASP A 100 10.50 3.86 -9.28
CA ASP A 100 10.43 2.59 -10.02
C ASP A 100 9.08 1.88 -9.82
N ALA A 101 8.39 2.14 -8.70
CA ALA A 101 7.08 1.58 -8.39
C ALA A 101 5.90 2.32 -9.07
N ILE A 102 6.15 3.40 -9.81
CA ILE A 102 5.10 4.13 -10.52
C ILE A 102 4.52 3.25 -11.62
N ILE A 103 3.22 2.97 -11.53
CA ILE A 103 2.46 2.36 -12.62
C ILE A 103 2.01 3.49 -13.55
N ASN A 104 2.44 3.41 -14.81
CA ASN A 104 2.05 4.30 -15.89
C ASN A 104 0.65 3.96 -16.42
#